data_AF-A0A2D6ME54-F1
#
_entry.id   AF-A0A2D6ME54-F1
#
_cell.length_a   1.000
_cell.length_b   1.000
_cell.length_c   1.000
_cell.angle_alpha   90.00
_cell.angle_beta   90.00
_cell.angle_gamma   90.00
#
_symmetry.space_group_name_H-M   'P 1'
#
loop_
_entity.id
_entity.type
_entity.pdbx_description
1 polymer ?
#
loop_
_entity_poly.entity_id
_entity_poly.type
_entity_poly.pdbx_seq_one_letter_code
_entity_poly.pdbx_strand_id
1 'polypeptide(L)'
;MSYTKSKSTKRFSFGISRNPTAKKAGSNVVTIATNPSDADYYSTSTVGLTMTVKEATALQGFLNSELGGYAPVLEDDSSIS
;
A
#
# COMPACT_ATOMS: atom_id res chain seq x y z
N MET A 1 17.44 -10.13 -4.55
CA MET A 1 17.63 -9.16 -3.44
C MET A 1 16.35 -9.09 -2.61
N SER A 2 16.47 -8.98 -1.28
CA SER A 2 15.35 -8.54 -0.44
C SER A 2 15.02 -7.08 -0.73
N TYR A 3 13.74 -6.73 -0.74
CA TYR A 3 13.24 -5.38 -1.03
C TYR A 3 12.45 -4.87 0.17
N THR A 4 12.82 -3.71 0.69
CA THR A 4 12.08 -3.04 1.77
C THR A 4 11.87 -1.58 1.38
N LYS A 5 10.64 -1.09 1.57
CA LYS A 5 10.31 0.32 1.39
C LYS A 5 9.27 0.74 2.42
N SER A 6 9.37 1.97 2.89
CA SER A 6 8.33 2.59 3.71
C SER A 6 8.00 3.97 3.17
N LYS A 7 6.80 4.44 3.47
CA LYS A 7 6.33 5.79 3.20
C LYS A 7 5.40 6.20 4.32
N SER A 8 5.60 7.38 4.87
CA SER A 8 4.70 7.94 5.87
C SER A 8 4.04 9.21 5.34
N THR A 9 2.83 9.45 5.80
CA THR A 9 2.01 10.63 5.54
C THR A 9 1.51 11.16 6.88
N LYS A 10 0.81 12.30 6.88
CA LYS A 10 0.26 12.84 8.12
C LYS A 10 -0.67 11.86 8.85
N ARG A 11 -1.41 11.02 8.12
CA ARG A 11 -2.45 10.13 8.69
C ARG A 11 -2.12 8.64 8.63
N PHE A 12 -1.16 8.24 7.79
CA PHE A 12 -0.87 6.82 7.56
C PHE A 12 0.62 6.58 7.36
N SER A 13 1.07 5.44 7.88
CA SER A 13 2.37 4.85 7.63
C SER A 13 2.21 3.55 6.85
N PHE A 14 2.96 3.42 5.76
CA PHE A 14 2.99 2.27 4.88
C PHE A 14 4.37 1.64 4.91
N GLY A 15 4.42 0.31 5.00
CA GLY A 15 5.65 -0.48 4.92
C GLY A 15 5.46 -1.69 4.04
N ILE A 16 6.49 -2.04 3.28
CA ILE A 16 6.56 -3.28 2.50
C ILE A 16 7.91 -3.94 2.71
N SER A 17 7.90 -5.24 2.98
CA SER A 17 9.07 -6.09 3.04
C SER A 17 8.84 -7.32 2.18
N ARG A 18 9.73 -7.56 1.22
CA ARG A 18 9.67 -8.69 0.28
C ARG A 18 11.01 -9.42 0.27
N ASN A 19 10.94 -10.72 0.45
CA ASN A 19 12.08 -11.59 0.26
C ASN A 19 11.67 -12.70 -0.74
N PRO A 20 12.15 -12.63 -1.99
CA PRO A 20 11.73 -13.55 -3.05
C PRO A 20 12.20 -14.99 -2.84
N THR A 21 13.21 -15.22 -2.00
CA THR A 21 13.74 -16.56 -1.72
C THR A 21 13.21 -17.17 -0.43
N ALA A 22 12.69 -16.35 0.49
CA ALA A 22 12.15 -16.83 1.77
C ALA A 22 10.68 -17.23 1.65
N LYS A 23 10.41 -18.52 1.85
CA LYS A 23 9.05 -19.12 1.86
C LYS A 23 8.39 -19.13 3.25
N LYS A 24 8.89 -18.32 4.18
CA LYS A 24 8.40 -18.28 5.58
C LYS A 24 7.29 -17.24 5.73
N ALA A 25 6.33 -17.52 6.62
CA ALA A 25 5.36 -16.52 7.06
C ALA A 25 6.08 -15.25 7.53
N GLY A 26 5.53 -14.07 7.18
CA GLY A 26 6.16 -12.79 7.51
C GLY A 26 7.26 -12.30 6.56
N SER A 27 7.73 -13.11 5.61
CA SER A 27 8.83 -12.72 4.69
C SER A 27 8.39 -11.88 3.48
N ASN A 28 7.08 -11.77 3.25
CA ASN A 28 6.48 -11.00 2.15
C ASN A 28 5.23 -10.31 2.68
N VAL A 29 5.42 -9.19 3.37
CA VAL A 29 4.36 -8.48 4.09
C VAL A 29 4.25 -7.02 3.72
N VAL A 30 3.03 -6.52 3.82
CA VAL A 30 2.67 -5.11 3.73
C VAL A 30 2.02 -4.71 5.05
N THR A 31 2.42 -3.57 5.58
CA THR A 31 1.86 -2.99 6.80
C THR A 31 1.29 -1.61 6.49
N ILE A 32 0.06 -1.38 6.94
CA ILE A 32 -0.61 -0.08 6.90
C ILE A 32 -0.99 0.27 8.33
N ALA A 33 -0.55 1.41 8.83
CA ALA A 33 -0.88 1.88 10.17
C ALA A 33 -1.40 3.31 10.11
N THR A 34 -2.33 3.65 11.00
CA THR A 34 -2.77 5.04 11.20
C THR A 34 -1.75 5.78 12.08
N ASN A 35 -1.48 7.03 11.74
CA ASN A 35 -0.69 7.92 12.59
C ASN A 35 -1.64 8.78 13.44
N PRO A 36 -1.32 9.02 14.72
CA PRO A 36 -2.10 9.93 15.56
C PRO A 36 -2.06 11.34 14.96
N SER A 37 -3.17 12.06 15.05
CA SER A 37 -3.21 13.46 14.62
C SER A 37 -2.51 14.33 15.67
N ASP A 38 -1.85 15.42 15.23
CA ASP A 38 -1.18 16.36 16.16
C ASP A 38 -2.15 16.99 17.19
N ALA A 39 -3.46 16.97 16.92
CA ALA A 39 -4.48 17.46 17.85
C ALA A 39 -4.92 16.39 18.87
N ASP A 40 -4.64 15.11 18.61
CA ASP A 40 -5.20 13.95 19.33
C ASP A 40 -4.12 13.11 20.03
N TYR A 41 -3.03 13.73 20.46
CA TYR A 41 -1.82 13.10 21.03
C TYR A 41 -2.07 12.14 22.21
N TYR A 42 -3.26 12.15 22.82
CA TYR A 42 -3.58 11.37 24.01
C TYR A 42 -4.70 10.33 23.83
N SER A 43 -5.33 10.20 22.65
CA SER A 43 -6.60 9.45 22.58
C SER A 43 -6.87 8.64 21.30
N THR A 44 -5.97 8.62 20.31
CA THR A 44 -6.20 7.84 19.09
C THR A 44 -5.40 6.54 19.09
N SER A 45 -6.11 5.41 19.30
CA SER A 45 -5.54 4.07 19.11
C SER A 45 -5.03 3.94 17.68
N THR A 46 -3.73 3.68 17.53
CA THR A 46 -3.13 3.40 16.24
C THR A 46 -3.60 2.02 15.76
N VAL A 47 -4.37 2.00 14.67
CA VAL A 47 -4.81 0.75 14.04
C VAL A 47 -3.77 0.36 13.00
N GLY A 48 -3.23 -0.85 13.15
CA GLY A 48 -2.27 -1.45 12.22
C GLY A 48 -2.85 -2.69 11.55
N LEU A 49 -2.73 -2.77 10.24
CA LEU A 49 -3.05 -3.94 9.44
C LEU A 49 -1.77 -4.47 8.79
N THR A 50 -1.41 -5.70 9.11
CA THR A 50 -0.31 -6.42 8.44
C THR A 50 -0.89 -7.58 7.64
N MET A 51 -0.51 -7.66 6.37
CA MET A 51 -1.00 -8.67 5.44
C MET A 51 0.13 -9.18 4.56
N THR A 52 -0.08 -10.32 3.90
CA THR A 52 0.83 -10.81 2.87
C THR A 52 0.79 -9.92 1.63
N VAL A 53 1.85 -9.95 0.82
CA VAL A 53 1.85 -9.24 -0.48
C VAL A 53 0.69 -9.68 -1.37
N LYS A 54 0.28 -10.96 -1.32
CA LYS A 54 -0.84 -11.47 -2.11
C LYS A 54 -2.17 -10.81 -1.71
N GLU A 55 -2.42 -10.71 -0.42
CA GLU A 55 -3.61 -10.02 0.11
C GLU A 55 -3.57 -8.52 -0.19
N ALA A 56 -2.39 -7.90 -0.12
CA ALA A 56 -2.21 -6.49 -0.48
C ALA A 56 -2.50 -6.22 -1.96
N THR A 57 -2.13 -7.14 -2.86
CA THR A 57 -2.47 -7.02 -4.29
C THR A 57 -3.97 -7.17 -4.51
N ALA A 58 -4.65 -8.08 -3.79
CA ALA A 58 -6.10 -8.21 -3.88
C ALA A 58 -6.81 -6.93 -3.38
N LEU A 59 -6.35 -6.37 -2.24
CA LEU A 59 -6.85 -5.10 -1.72
C LEU A 59 -6.64 -3.96 -2.71
N GLN A 60 -5.46 -3.87 -3.33
CA GLN A 60 -5.20 -2.89 -4.37
C GLN A 60 -6.17 -3.02 -5.55
N GLY A 61 -6.43 -4.25 -6.02
CA GLY A 61 -7.38 -4.50 -7.09
C GLY A 61 -8.78 -4.00 -6.75
N PHE A 62 -9.27 -4.32 -5.55
CA PHE A 62 -10.54 -3.83 -5.04
C PHE A 62 -10.58 -2.30 -4.93
N LEU A 63 -9.57 -1.67 -4.32
CA LEU A 63 -9.56 -0.21 -4.19
C LEU A 63 -9.50 0.48 -5.56
N ASN A 64 -8.76 -0.08 -6.51
CA ASN A 64 -8.72 0.45 -7.87
C ASN A 64 -10.08 0.31 -8.59
N SER A 65 -10.82 -0.79 -8.38
CA SER A 65 -12.15 -0.96 -8.99
C SER A 65 -13.18 -0.02 -8.39
N GLU A 66 -13.20 0.12 -7.06
CA GLU A 66 -14.24 0.88 -6.37
C GLU A 66 -13.97 2.38 -6.33
N LEU A 67 -12.70 2.80 -6.27
CA LEU A 67 -12.31 4.21 -6.16
C LEU A 67 -11.97 4.83 -7.53
N GLY A 68 -12.21 4.11 -8.63
CA GLY A 68 -11.95 4.58 -10.00
C GLY A 68 -10.47 4.82 -10.27
N GLY A 69 -9.61 3.91 -9.78
CA GLY A 69 -8.15 4.05 -9.80
C GLY A 69 -7.67 4.55 -11.14
N TYR A 70 -6.94 5.69 -11.14
CA TYR A 70 -6.37 6.36 -12.32
C TYR A 70 -6.05 5.34 -13.41
N ALA A 71 -6.94 5.21 -14.38
CA ALA A 71 -6.58 4.60 -15.64
C ALA A 71 -5.50 5.52 -16.20
N PRO A 72 -4.27 5.04 -16.48
CA PRO A 72 -3.41 5.81 -17.36
C PRO A 72 -4.24 6.00 -18.63
N VAL A 73 -4.61 7.25 -18.92
CA VAL A 73 -5.14 7.60 -20.23
C VAL A 73 -4.04 7.17 -21.19
N LEU A 74 -4.23 6.03 -21.85
CA LEU A 74 -3.43 5.72 -23.02
C LEU A 74 -3.85 6.81 -23.99
N GLU A 75 -2.99 7.81 -24.18
CA GLU A 75 -3.15 8.78 -25.25
C GLU A 75 -3.30 7.97 -26.53
N ASP A 76 -4.51 7.99 -27.09
CA ASP A 76 -4.81 7.46 -28.40
C ASP A 76 -4.07 8.35 -29.40
N ASP A 77 -2.84 7.97 -29.75
CA ASP A 77 -2.03 8.61 -30.80
C ASP A 77 -2.59 8.24 -32.19
N SER A 78 -3.90 8.44 -32.38
CA SER A 78 -4.61 8.22 -33.65
C SER A 78 -4.63 9.48 -34.52
N SER A 79 -3.61 10.34 -34.40
CA SER A 79 -3.44 11.51 -35.26
C SER A 79 -2.07 11.54 -35.96
N ILE A 80 -1.81 10.53 -36.80
CA ILE A 80 -1.05 10.72 -38.04
C ILE A 80 -2.04 10.55 -39.18
N SER A 81 -2.46 11.69 -39.75
CA SER A 81 -3.03 11.80 -41.09
C SER A 81 -2.02 12.48 -41.99
#